data_AF-A0AA40EUA3-F1
#
_entry.id   AF-A0AA40EUA3-F1
#
_cell.length_a   1.000
_cell.length_b   1.000
_cell.length_c   1.000
_cell.angle_alpha   90.00
_cell.angle_beta   90.00
_cell.angle_gamma   90.00
#
_symmetry.space_group_name_H-M   'P 1'
#
loop_
_entity.id
_entity.type
_entity.pdbx_description
1 polymer ?
#
loop_
_entity_poly.entity_id
_entity_poly.type
_entity_poly.pdbx_seq_one_letter_code
_entity_poly.pdbx_strand_id
1 'polypeptide(L)'
;MNIRLPPSQFHGVYIAKVKGLILCCRAVSHSLLPLFHSPRHHSTIPLSLTRPQTTRQRFPAVTMLSPSERHYSATSPAKTAATKKPPSPVRPSASILLLSPTNQVLLLHRVQSSSSFASAHVFPGGNLSTFHEGELPLLDSLEIHQDSEAYRLAAVRETFEESGILLARRNEGGAGLLDVGSEVLDAGRKEVHANKVKFGEWLSGIGGVADLDNLHPFTRWITPPNMPKRFTTQMYLYMLPLSASTSKRDVIHTPTHDGGLEHTAATFDDARNWLARTQSGEVVLFPPQCYLLHLVAQFMIGPPANGFTGEGHYQRQRDALMEFVKRVPTAEGKHATAAIPWAEKAMSPTVLFVRKGDKRAVLGLDKPGPELKGTRRGGDWERVVLVRFTKEMGPQGVEVRRRDDVLREEREGEKGKRKEKL
;
A
#
# COMPACT_ATOMS: atom_id res chain seq x y z
N MET A 1 2.87 21.18 67.64
CA MET A 1 3.44 19.84 67.41
C MET A 1 4.17 19.86 66.07
N ASN A 2 5.49 19.89 66.15
CA ASN A 2 6.42 19.77 65.03
C ASN A 2 6.91 18.32 65.03
N ILE A 3 6.91 17.64 63.87
CA ILE A 3 7.81 16.50 63.65
C ILE A 3 8.53 16.75 62.32
N ARG A 4 9.85 16.82 62.43
CA ARG A 4 10.86 16.98 61.37
C ARG A 4 11.44 15.61 60.99
N LEU A 5 12.07 15.61 59.81
CA LEU A 5 13.37 15.00 59.40
C LEU A 5 13.23 14.10 58.15
N PRO A 6 14.28 13.93 57.31
CA PRO A 6 15.34 14.87 56.86
C PRO A 6 15.58 14.83 55.31
N PRO A 7 16.51 15.64 54.75
CA PRO A 7 16.81 15.69 53.29
C PRO A 7 18.14 15.03 52.89
N SER A 8 18.42 15.04 51.57
CA SER A 8 19.72 14.84 50.84
C SER A 8 19.90 13.43 50.20
N GLN A 9 20.48 13.21 49.00
CA GLN A 9 21.39 13.97 48.13
C GLN A 9 21.24 13.61 46.63
N PHE A 10 21.67 14.55 45.78
CA PHE A 10 21.94 14.46 44.34
C PHE A 10 23.17 13.59 43.97
N HIS A 11 23.26 13.26 42.68
CA HIS A 11 24.42 12.95 41.78
C HIS A 11 24.12 11.66 41.00
N GLY A 12 24.35 11.51 39.70
CA GLY A 12 25.02 12.32 38.71
C GLY A 12 25.12 11.46 37.43
N VAL A 13 25.01 12.09 36.28
CA VAL A 13 25.14 11.48 34.95
C VAL A 13 26.56 10.94 34.77
N TYR A 14 26.72 9.70 34.30
CA TYR A 14 27.94 9.25 33.64
C TYR A 14 27.63 8.57 32.30
N ILE A 15 28.09 9.22 31.24
CA ILE A 15 28.22 8.71 29.87
C ILE A 15 29.52 7.92 29.81
N ALA A 16 29.45 6.63 29.48
CA ALA A 16 30.61 5.85 29.08
C ALA A 16 30.49 5.49 27.60
N LYS A 17 31.21 6.26 26.77
CA LYS A 17 31.58 5.88 25.40
C LYS A 17 32.73 4.88 25.49
N VAL A 18 32.57 3.68 24.93
CA VAL A 18 33.71 2.82 24.58
C VAL A 18 33.58 2.41 23.11
N LYS A 19 34.51 2.93 22.31
CA LYS A 19 34.88 2.42 20.98
C LYS A 19 35.88 1.29 21.19
N GLY A 20 35.82 0.21 20.42
CA GLY A 20 36.92 -0.75 20.40
C GLY A 20 36.59 -2.09 19.75
N LEU A 21 37.13 -2.27 18.56
CA LEU A 21 37.18 -3.48 17.74
C LEU A 21 38.05 -4.57 18.41
N ILE A 22 37.82 -5.85 18.03
CA ILE A 22 38.80 -6.97 17.85
C ILE A 22 38.63 -8.26 18.70
N LEU A 23 38.61 -9.38 17.94
CA LEU A 23 38.98 -10.79 18.17
C LEU A 23 38.02 -11.81 18.81
N CYS A 24 37.45 -12.62 17.91
CA CYS A 24 37.58 -14.08 17.81
C CYS A 24 38.15 -14.86 19.01
N CYS A 25 37.38 -15.82 19.52
CA CYS A 25 37.90 -17.10 20.02
C CYS A 25 36.87 -18.23 19.85
N ARG A 26 37.31 -19.30 19.16
CA ARG A 26 36.68 -20.62 19.07
C ARG A 26 36.65 -21.28 20.45
N ALA A 27 35.59 -22.03 20.75
CA ALA A 27 35.69 -23.24 21.56
C ALA A 27 34.76 -24.32 20.98
N VAL A 28 35.37 -25.45 20.66
CA VAL A 28 34.78 -26.71 20.20
C VAL A 28 34.75 -27.67 21.39
N SER A 29 33.67 -28.42 21.57
CA SER A 29 33.62 -29.80 22.12
C SER A 29 32.18 -30.33 21.92
N HIS A 30 31.93 -31.32 21.06
CA HIS A 30 31.94 -32.78 21.35
C HIS A 30 31.04 -33.16 22.53
N SER A 31 30.14 -34.14 22.52
CA SER A 31 29.62 -35.18 21.62
C SER A 31 28.39 -35.73 22.39
N LEU A 32 27.30 -36.24 21.79
CA LEU A 32 27.10 -37.68 21.53
C LEU A 32 25.64 -37.88 21.08
N LEU A 33 25.47 -38.61 19.98
CA LEU A 33 24.23 -39.27 19.57
C LEU A 33 24.07 -40.61 20.31
N PRO A 34 22.89 -41.25 20.18
CA PRO A 34 22.91 -42.61 19.64
C PRO A 34 21.96 -42.82 18.44
N LEU A 35 22.40 -43.77 17.60
CA LEU A 35 21.86 -44.25 16.32
C LEU A 35 20.76 -45.32 16.51
N PHE A 36 19.82 -45.44 15.55
CA PHE A 36 19.30 -46.71 14.99
C PHE A 36 18.62 -46.38 13.62
N HIS A 37 19.18 -46.74 12.46
CA HIS A 37 19.19 -48.00 11.68
C HIS A 37 18.00 -48.20 10.71
N SER A 38 18.25 -48.06 9.39
CA SER A 38 17.68 -48.90 8.31
C SER A 38 18.20 -48.53 6.90
N PRO A 39 18.10 -49.42 5.89
CA PRO A 39 19.22 -49.73 5.00
C PRO A 39 19.16 -49.14 3.58
N ARG A 40 20.32 -49.25 2.91
CA ARG A 40 20.63 -48.85 1.54
C ARG A 40 20.00 -49.76 0.49
N HIS A 41 19.67 -49.19 -0.67
CA HIS A 41 19.78 -49.87 -1.96
C HIS A 41 20.88 -49.22 -2.81
N HIS A 42 21.85 -50.03 -3.19
CA HIS A 42 22.90 -49.73 -4.16
C HIS A 42 22.34 -49.81 -5.59
N SER A 43 22.76 -48.89 -6.46
CA SER A 43 23.01 -49.22 -7.86
C SER A 43 24.21 -48.41 -8.36
N THR A 44 25.09 -49.09 -9.09
CA THR A 44 26.48 -48.74 -9.33
C THR A 44 26.73 -48.74 -10.85
N ILE A 45 27.80 -48.04 -11.29
CA ILE A 45 28.62 -48.25 -12.52
C ILE A 45 28.19 -47.43 -13.78
N PRO A 46 29.11 -46.88 -14.61
CA PRO A 46 30.47 -46.36 -14.36
C PRO A 46 30.76 -44.97 -15.00
N LEU A 47 31.92 -44.41 -14.61
CA LEU A 47 32.65 -43.34 -15.31
C LEU A 47 33.44 -43.91 -16.51
N SER A 48 33.46 -43.21 -17.65
CA SER A 48 34.52 -43.34 -18.65
C SER A 48 35.11 -41.97 -19.01
N LEU A 49 36.41 -41.84 -18.77
CA LEU A 49 37.26 -40.72 -19.17
C LEU A 49 37.76 -40.95 -20.61
N THR A 50 37.54 -39.97 -21.50
CA THR A 50 38.36 -39.78 -22.70
C THR A 50 38.51 -38.29 -23.02
N ARG A 51 39.76 -37.85 -23.17
CA ARG A 51 40.25 -36.54 -23.67
C ARG A 51 41.26 -36.87 -24.79
N PRO A 52 41.79 -35.91 -25.56
CA PRO A 52 41.17 -34.83 -26.33
C PRO A 52 41.62 -34.89 -27.81
N GLN A 53 41.04 -34.07 -28.70
CA GLN A 53 41.74 -33.66 -29.93
C GLN A 53 41.67 -32.14 -30.14
N THR A 54 42.87 -31.60 -30.30
CA THR A 54 43.27 -30.24 -30.62
C THR A 54 42.94 -29.86 -32.06
N THR A 55 42.58 -28.59 -32.31
CA THR A 55 42.93 -27.94 -33.57
C THR A 55 43.25 -26.46 -33.36
N ARG A 56 44.46 -26.10 -33.80
CA ARG A 56 45.06 -24.77 -33.84
C ARG A 56 44.25 -23.82 -34.74
N GLN A 57 44.13 -22.56 -34.34
CA GLN A 57 44.07 -21.45 -35.30
C GLN A 57 45.09 -20.36 -34.92
N ARG A 58 45.81 -19.92 -35.95
CA ARG A 58 46.99 -19.05 -35.93
C ARG A 58 46.58 -17.58 -35.96
N PHE A 59 47.28 -16.75 -35.19
CA PHE A 59 47.37 -15.31 -35.42
C PHE A 59 48.33 -15.00 -36.59
N PRO A 60 48.13 -13.88 -37.28
CA PRO A 60 49.26 -12.97 -37.46
C PRO A 60 48.93 -11.52 -37.08
N ALA A 61 49.98 -10.80 -36.69
CA ALA A 61 49.98 -9.44 -36.21
C ALA A 61 50.26 -8.42 -37.32
N VAL A 62 49.58 -7.27 -37.20
CA VAL A 62 50.00 -5.88 -37.43
C VAL A 62 50.80 -5.53 -38.69
N THR A 63 50.22 -4.63 -39.51
CA THR A 63 50.96 -3.72 -40.40
C THR A 63 50.45 -2.30 -40.14
N MET A 64 51.38 -1.39 -39.84
CA MET A 64 51.17 0.04 -39.66
C MET A 64 51.34 0.77 -41.00
N LEU A 65 50.39 1.62 -41.39
CA LEU A 65 50.55 2.65 -42.41
C LEU A 65 49.81 3.95 -42.02
N SER A 66 50.35 5.06 -42.52
CA SER A 66 50.30 6.45 -42.04
C SER A 66 49.09 7.26 -42.60
N PRO A 67 48.94 8.56 -42.25
CA PRO A 67 47.66 9.28 -42.33
C PRO A 67 47.46 10.05 -43.65
N SER A 68 46.25 10.04 -44.20
CA SER A 68 45.80 11.06 -45.14
C SER A 68 44.26 11.27 -45.15
N GLU A 69 43.91 12.53 -44.91
CA GLU A 69 42.86 13.36 -45.52
C GLU A 69 41.37 12.93 -45.59
N ARG A 70 40.58 13.68 -44.80
CA ARG A 70 39.31 14.38 -45.14
C ARG A 70 38.26 13.63 -45.98
N HIS A 71 37.08 13.44 -45.38
CA HIS A 71 35.80 13.99 -45.87
C HIS A 71 34.79 14.06 -44.70
N TYR A 72 34.39 15.28 -44.32
CA TYR A 72 33.23 15.50 -43.45
C TYR A 72 31.97 15.22 -44.28
N SER A 73 31.32 14.08 -44.03
CA SER A 73 29.93 13.87 -44.46
C SER A 73 29.05 13.91 -43.23
N ALA A 74 28.29 15.00 -43.08
CA ALA A 74 27.31 15.16 -42.04
C ALA A 74 26.08 14.30 -42.37
N THR A 75 26.11 13.03 -41.98
CA THR A 75 24.91 12.19 -41.93
C THR A 75 24.38 12.19 -40.50
N SER A 76 23.29 12.92 -40.27
CA SER A 76 22.54 12.83 -39.00
C SER A 76 22.17 11.37 -38.75
N PRO A 77 22.50 10.77 -37.59
CA PRO A 77 21.98 9.47 -37.26
C PRO A 77 20.46 9.59 -37.09
N ALA A 78 19.73 8.84 -37.91
CA ALA A 78 18.30 8.65 -37.75
C ALA A 78 18.00 8.30 -36.29
N LYS A 79 17.12 9.06 -35.65
CA LYS A 79 16.57 8.72 -34.33
C LYS A 79 15.90 7.35 -34.44
N THR A 80 16.61 6.32 -34.00
CA THR A 80 16.01 5.02 -33.71
C THR A 80 14.89 5.26 -32.71
N ALA A 81 13.66 4.95 -33.11
CA ALA A 81 12.50 5.00 -32.24
C ALA A 81 12.76 4.05 -31.08
N ALA A 82 13.05 4.60 -29.90
CA ALA A 82 13.23 3.82 -28.69
C ALA A 82 11.97 2.98 -28.47
N THR A 83 12.13 1.66 -28.55
CA THR A 83 11.07 0.71 -28.19
C THR A 83 10.73 0.96 -26.73
N LYS A 84 9.49 1.39 -26.45
CA LYS A 84 9.03 1.62 -25.08
C LYS A 84 9.12 0.31 -24.31
N LYS A 85 9.97 0.26 -23.28
CA LYS A 85 10.07 -0.87 -22.35
C LYS A 85 8.67 -1.23 -21.82
N PRO A 86 8.29 -2.53 -21.76
CA PRO A 86 7.01 -2.92 -21.19
C PRO A 86 6.90 -2.45 -19.74
N PRO A 87 5.69 -2.13 -19.25
CA PRO A 87 5.47 -1.76 -17.85
C PRO A 87 5.98 -2.86 -16.90
N SER A 88 6.43 -2.46 -15.71
CA SER A 88 6.73 -3.44 -14.64
C SER A 88 5.48 -4.26 -14.30
N PRO A 89 5.62 -5.54 -13.92
CA PRO A 89 4.50 -6.33 -13.46
C PRO A 89 3.87 -5.72 -12.19
N VAL A 90 2.56 -5.90 -12.04
CA VAL A 90 1.83 -5.50 -10.84
C VAL A 90 1.95 -6.58 -9.78
N ARG A 91 2.06 -6.19 -8.52
CA ARG A 91 1.97 -7.11 -7.37
C ARG A 91 0.56 -7.09 -6.78
N PRO A 92 -0.01 -8.25 -6.42
CA PRO A 92 -1.31 -8.32 -5.77
C PRO A 92 -1.24 -7.75 -4.36
N SER A 93 -2.19 -6.88 -4.00
CA SER A 93 -2.26 -6.25 -2.68
C SER A 93 -3.70 -6.00 -2.24
N ALA A 94 -3.90 -5.83 -0.94
CA ALA A 94 -5.21 -5.54 -0.35
C ALA A 94 -5.10 -4.41 0.68
N SER A 95 -6.15 -3.60 0.83
CA SER A 95 -6.15 -2.50 1.80
C SER A 95 -7.56 -2.18 2.29
N ILE A 96 -7.67 -1.70 3.54
CA ILE A 96 -8.94 -1.45 4.23
C ILE A 96 -9.10 0.03 4.57
N LEU A 97 -10.20 0.62 4.13
CA LEU A 97 -10.75 1.84 4.73
C LEU A 97 -11.51 1.44 5.99
N LEU A 98 -10.81 1.48 7.13
CA LEU A 98 -11.37 1.08 8.42
C LEU A 98 -12.08 2.26 9.08
N LEU A 99 -13.38 2.12 9.33
CA LEU A 99 -14.22 3.10 10.00
C LEU A 99 -14.39 2.77 11.48
N SER A 100 -14.14 3.76 12.33
CA SER A 100 -14.41 3.68 13.77
C SER A 100 -15.92 3.62 14.06
N PRO A 101 -16.33 3.31 15.31
CA PRO A 101 -17.72 3.43 15.77
C PRO A 101 -18.31 4.83 15.53
N THR A 102 -17.47 5.87 15.54
CA THR A 102 -17.83 7.26 15.26
C THR A 102 -17.55 7.66 13.81
N ASN A 103 -17.35 6.69 12.92
CA ASN A 103 -17.12 6.86 11.49
C ASN A 103 -15.85 7.64 11.08
N GLN A 104 -14.89 7.78 12.00
CA GLN A 104 -13.56 8.27 11.67
C GLN A 104 -12.81 7.23 10.85
N VAL A 105 -11.90 7.66 9.98
CA VAL A 105 -11.12 6.78 9.11
C VAL A 105 -9.72 6.58 9.67
N LEU A 106 -9.29 5.33 9.77
CA LEU A 106 -7.92 5.00 10.15
C LEU A 106 -6.95 5.33 9.01
N LEU A 107 -5.92 6.11 9.31
CA LEU A 107 -4.71 6.18 8.51
C LEU A 107 -3.49 5.81 9.34
N LEU A 108 -2.53 5.20 8.65
CA LEU A 108 -1.22 4.85 9.15
C LEU A 108 -0.19 5.82 8.59
N HIS A 109 0.73 6.25 9.44
CA HIS A 109 1.84 7.11 9.06
C HIS A 109 3.14 6.45 9.48
N ARG A 110 3.96 6.03 8.50
CA ARG A 110 5.29 5.48 8.75
C ARG A 110 6.29 6.63 8.95
N VAL A 111 6.82 6.78 10.15
CA VAL A 111 7.88 7.74 10.44
C VAL A 111 9.21 7.09 10.02
N GLN A 112 9.69 7.41 8.82
CA GLN A 112 11.04 7.02 8.42
C GLN A 112 12.07 7.85 9.19
N SER A 113 13.03 7.19 9.83
CA SER A 113 14.17 7.83 10.52
C SER A 113 15.35 8.13 9.58
N SER A 114 15.24 7.82 8.28
CA SER A 114 16.31 8.06 7.29
C SER A 114 15.77 8.38 5.89
N SER A 115 16.66 8.97 5.09
CA SER A 115 16.44 9.99 4.06
C SER A 115 15.68 9.60 2.78
N SER A 116 14.85 10.56 2.33
CA SER A 116 14.48 10.88 0.92
C SER A 116 13.05 10.58 0.44
N PHE A 117 12.10 10.26 1.32
CA PHE A 117 10.67 10.30 0.98
C PHE A 117 9.86 10.98 2.08
N ALA A 118 8.88 11.80 1.69
CA ALA A 118 7.92 12.35 2.63
C ALA A 118 7.09 11.20 3.23
N SER A 119 7.12 11.05 4.55
CA SER A 119 6.27 10.13 5.30
C SER A 119 4.80 10.38 4.92
N ALA A 120 4.20 9.42 4.24
CA ALA A 120 2.84 9.54 3.72
C ALA A 120 1.84 8.83 4.62
N HIS A 121 0.61 9.32 4.64
CA HIS A 121 -0.50 8.68 5.32
C HIS A 121 -1.21 7.72 4.37
N VAL A 122 -1.43 6.49 4.81
CA VAL A 122 -1.99 5.40 4.02
C VAL A 122 -3.06 4.64 4.79
N PHE A 123 -3.98 4.00 4.08
CA PHE A 123 -4.83 2.98 4.70
C PHE A 123 -3.98 1.75 5.07
N PRO A 124 -4.34 1.00 6.13
CA PRO A 124 -3.71 -0.29 6.39
C PRO A 124 -3.82 -1.21 5.18
N GLY A 125 -2.75 -1.92 4.87
CA GLY A 125 -2.73 -2.84 3.73
C GLY A 125 -1.36 -3.13 3.16
N GLY A 126 -1.27 -4.22 2.42
CA GLY A 126 0.00 -4.71 1.89
C GLY A 126 -0.18 -5.79 0.84
N ASN A 127 0.91 -6.49 0.55
CA ASN A 127 0.92 -7.51 -0.49
C ASN A 127 0.28 -8.80 0.02
N LEU A 128 -0.27 -9.59 -0.90
CA LEU A 128 -0.59 -10.98 -0.58
C LEU A 128 0.73 -11.76 -0.39
N SER A 129 0.70 -12.74 0.51
CA SER A 129 1.81 -13.59 0.91
C SER A 129 1.43 -15.05 0.70
N THR A 130 2.26 -15.79 -0.04
CA THR A 130 2.03 -17.23 -0.21
C THR A 130 2.15 -18.01 1.10
N PHE A 131 2.90 -17.47 2.07
CA PHE A 131 3.05 -18.07 3.40
C PHE A 131 1.74 -18.02 4.19
N HIS A 132 1.02 -16.89 4.12
CA HIS A 132 -0.19 -16.68 4.91
C HIS A 132 -1.48 -17.06 4.17
N GLU A 133 -1.58 -16.69 2.90
CA GLU A 133 -2.79 -16.85 2.10
C GLU A 133 -2.77 -18.10 1.20
N GLY A 134 -1.64 -18.83 1.14
CA GLY A 134 -1.51 -20.04 0.33
C GLY A 134 -1.16 -19.75 -1.14
N GLU A 135 -1.71 -20.55 -2.06
CA GLU A 135 -1.43 -20.38 -3.49
C GLU A 135 -2.09 -19.10 -4.02
N LEU A 136 -1.31 -18.28 -4.74
CA LEU A 136 -1.77 -17.02 -5.32
C LEU A 136 -1.91 -17.17 -6.85
N PRO A 137 -2.81 -16.42 -7.50
CA PRO A 137 -2.93 -16.49 -8.95
C PRO A 137 -1.64 -16.03 -9.66
N LEU A 138 -1.40 -16.57 -10.85
CA LEU A 138 -0.25 -16.21 -11.68
C LEU A 138 -0.24 -14.71 -12.00
N LEU A 139 0.94 -14.08 -11.95
CA LEU A 139 1.10 -12.62 -12.09
C LEU A 139 0.67 -12.04 -13.45
N ASP A 140 0.46 -12.88 -14.47
CA ASP A 140 -0.03 -12.51 -15.79
C ASP A 140 -1.50 -12.90 -16.02
N SER A 141 -2.14 -13.57 -15.04
CA SER A 141 -3.56 -13.95 -15.09
C SER A 141 -4.48 -12.77 -14.77
N LEU A 142 -5.67 -12.74 -15.39
CA LEU A 142 -6.72 -11.78 -15.03
C LEU A 142 -7.25 -11.97 -13.60
N GLU A 143 -7.02 -13.14 -13.00
CA GLU A 143 -7.47 -13.49 -11.65
C GLU A 143 -6.79 -12.63 -10.56
N ILE A 144 -5.58 -12.09 -10.79
CA ILE A 144 -4.92 -11.13 -9.87
C ILE A 144 -5.66 -9.79 -9.78
N HIS A 145 -6.71 -9.59 -10.58
CA HIS A 145 -7.54 -8.39 -10.55
C HIS A 145 -8.95 -8.67 -10.01
N GLN A 146 -9.19 -9.89 -9.53
CA GLN A 146 -10.47 -10.32 -8.97
C GLN A 146 -10.38 -10.36 -7.44
N ASP A 147 -11.48 -10.04 -6.78
CA ASP A 147 -11.62 -10.26 -5.34
C ASP A 147 -11.58 -11.78 -5.06
N SER A 148 -10.96 -12.17 -3.94
CA SER A 148 -10.87 -13.56 -3.51
C SER A 148 -10.65 -13.65 -2.00
N GLU A 149 -10.81 -14.83 -1.44
CA GLU A 149 -10.54 -15.09 -0.02
C GLU A 149 -9.10 -14.70 0.37
N ALA A 150 -8.13 -14.94 -0.51
CA ALA A 150 -6.73 -14.52 -0.30
C ALA A 150 -6.60 -13.00 -0.18
N TYR A 151 -7.29 -12.21 -1.02
CA TYR A 151 -7.29 -10.75 -0.87
C TYR A 151 -7.93 -10.30 0.44
N ARG A 152 -9.03 -10.96 0.85
CA ARG A 152 -9.76 -10.63 2.08
C ARG A 152 -8.93 -10.95 3.32
N LEU A 153 -8.30 -12.13 3.35
CA LEU A 153 -7.42 -12.55 4.45
C LEU A 153 -6.19 -11.64 4.55
N ALA A 154 -5.55 -11.31 3.42
CA ALA A 154 -4.43 -10.37 3.40
C ALA A 154 -4.83 -8.99 3.92
N ALA A 155 -6.02 -8.49 3.59
CA ALA A 155 -6.51 -7.20 4.08
C ALA A 155 -6.61 -7.17 5.62
N VAL A 156 -7.17 -8.22 6.21
CA VAL A 156 -7.29 -8.37 7.68
C VAL A 156 -5.92 -8.55 8.33
N ARG A 157 -5.07 -9.43 7.77
CA ARG A 157 -3.72 -9.69 8.27
C ARG A 157 -2.88 -8.42 8.31
N GLU A 158 -2.80 -7.70 7.20
CA GLU A 158 -2.01 -6.46 7.10
C GLU A 158 -2.53 -5.40 8.07
N THR A 159 -3.85 -5.29 8.23
CA THR A 159 -4.44 -4.39 9.23
C THR A 159 -3.99 -4.76 10.65
N PHE A 160 -3.96 -6.05 10.99
CA PHE A 160 -3.47 -6.52 12.28
C PHE A 160 -1.96 -6.25 12.46
N GLU A 161 -1.13 -6.55 11.46
CA GLU A 161 0.32 -6.33 11.52
C GLU A 161 0.67 -4.85 11.70
N GLU A 162 0.08 -3.97 10.89
CA GLU A 162 0.46 -2.57 10.82
C GLU A 162 -0.21 -1.70 11.91
N SER A 163 -1.42 -2.07 12.34
CA SER A 163 -2.23 -1.28 13.27
C SER A 163 -2.61 -1.99 14.57
N GLY A 164 -2.24 -3.25 14.77
CA GLY A 164 -2.61 -4.02 15.95
C GLY A 164 -4.13 -4.21 16.17
N ILE A 165 -4.97 -3.72 15.26
CA ILE A 165 -6.42 -3.90 15.30
C ILE A 165 -6.73 -5.26 14.69
N LEU A 166 -7.33 -6.14 15.49
CA LEU A 166 -7.71 -7.47 15.06
C LEU A 166 -9.15 -7.47 14.52
N LEU A 167 -9.32 -7.74 13.23
CA LEU A 167 -10.64 -7.92 12.60
C LEU A 167 -10.97 -9.41 12.53
N ALA A 168 -11.35 -9.98 13.67
CA ALA A 168 -11.65 -11.39 13.82
C ALA A 168 -12.94 -11.57 14.63
N ARG A 169 -13.60 -12.70 14.44
CA ARG A 169 -14.77 -13.14 15.21
C ARG A 169 -14.51 -14.50 15.84
N ARG A 170 -15.33 -14.89 16.82
CA ARG A 170 -15.24 -16.22 17.44
C ARG A 170 -15.66 -17.31 16.44
N ASN A 171 -15.00 -18.47 16.49
CA ASN A 171 -15.26 -19.60 15.58
C ASN A 171 -16.70 -20.12 15.64
N GLU A 172 -17.35 -20.02 16.80
CA GLU A 172 -18.65 -20.65 17.07
C GLU A 172 -19.84 -19.67 17.06
N GLY A 173 -19.79 -18.61 16.24
CA GLY A 173 -20.97 -17.77 15.99
C GLY A 173 -21.31 -16.76 17.09
N GLY A 174 -20.30 -16.11 17.67
CA GLY A 174 -20.48 -14.99 18.60
C GLY A 174 -20.83 -13.68 17.90
N ALA A 175 -21.62 -12.82 18.55
CA ALA A 175 -21.88 -11.47 18.08
C ALA A 175 -20.68 -10.55 18.35
N GLY A 176 -20.17 -9.88 17.31
CA GLY A 176 -19.12 -8.87 17.42
C GLY A 176 -17.70 -9.41 17.21
N LEU A 177 -16.74 -8.50 17.38
CA LEU A 177 -15.31 -8.78 17.24
C LEU A 177 -14.79 -9.61 18.42
N LEU A 178 -13.79 -10.45 18.14
CA LEU A 178 -13.09 -11.25 19.14
C LEU A 178 -12.33 -10.33 20.11
N ASP A 179 -12.63 -10.46 21.40
CA ASP A 179 -11.91 -9.78 22.46
C ASP A 179 -10.69 -10.61 22.89
N VAL A 180 -9.50 -10.00 22.84
CA VAL A 180 -8.21 -10.65 23.09
C VAL A 180 -7.33 -9.67 23.85
N GLY A 181 -6.70 -10.15 24.93
CA GLY A 181 -5.79 -9.33 25.73
C GLY A 181 -4.63 -8.76 24.91
N SER A 182 -4.24 -7.52 25.21
CA SER A 182 -3.21 -6.78 24.44
C SER A 182 -1.87 -7.50 24.37
N GLU A 183 -1.45 -8.21 25.43
CA GLU A 183 -0.21 -8.99 25.44
C GLU A 183 -0.22 -10.13 24.42
N VAL A 184 -1.35 -10.83 24.28
CA VAL A 184 -1.54 -11.91 23.30
C VAL A 184 -1.56 -11.34 21.88
N LEU A 185 -2.24 -10.20 21.68
CA LEU A 185 -2.25 -9.50 20.41
C LEU A 185 -0.84 -9.06 19.99
N ASP A 186 -0.07 -8.45 20.90
CA ASP A 186 1.28 -7.98 20.58
C ASP A 186 2.27 -9.11 20.33
N ALA A 187 2.19 -10.20 21.10
CA ALA A 187 3.00 -11.39 20.86
C ALA A 187 2.64 -12.02 19.51
N GLY A 188 1.36 -12.24 19.25
CA GLY A 188 0.86 -12.77 17.99
C GLY A 188 1.26 -11.94 16.79
N ARG A 189 1.12 -10.61 16.89
CA ARG A 189 1.50 -9.67 15.84
C ARG A 189 2.97 -9.79 15.45
N LYS A 190 3.87 -9.92 16.43
CA LYS A 190 5.31 -10.11 16.17
C LYS A 190 5.60 -11.42 15.46
N GLU A 191 4.94 -12.51 15.87
CA GLU A 191 5.16 -13.84 15.28
C GLU A 191 4.58 -13.96 13.87
N VAL A 192 3.39 -13.38 13.63
CA VAL A 192 2.76 -13.31 12.30
C VAL A 192 3.61 -12.46 11.37
N HIS A 193 3.98 -11.24 11.78
CA HIS A 193 4.82 -10.35 10.97
C HIS A 193 6.20 -10.96 10.64
N ALA A 194 6.77 -11.73 11.56
CA ALA A 194 8.03 -12.44 11.35
C ALA A 194 7.90 -13.72 10.49
N ASN A 195 6.71 -14.02 9.93
CA ASN A 195 6.40 -15.27 9.23
C ASN A 195 6.75 -16.54 10.03
N LYS A 196 6.62 -16.51 11.37
CA LYS A 196 6.88 -17.68 12.22
C LYS A 196 5.65 -18.57 12.39
N VAL A 197 4.46 -17.96 12.31
CA VAL A 197 3.17 -18.65 12.34
C VAL A 197 2.26 -18.05 11.27
N LYS A 198 1.46 -18.87 10.60
CA LYS A 198 0.48 -18.31 9.65
C LYS A 198 -0.62 -17.57 10.41
N PHE A 199 -1.10 -16.46 9.85
CA PHE A 199 -2.12 -15.64 10.48
C PHE A 199 -3.40 -16.44 10.82
N GLY A 200 -3.90 -17.26 9.88
CA GLY A 200 -5.07 -18.12 10.11
C GLY A 200 -4.85 -19.20 11.17
N GLU A 201 -3.65 -19.77 11.25
CA GLU A 201 -3.28 -20.77 12.28
C GLU A 201 -3.22 -20.11 13.66
N TRP A 202 -2.59 -18.93 13.76
CA TRP A 202 -2.54 -18.16 15.00
C TRP A 202 -3.94 -17.75 15.48
N LEU A 203 -4.77 -17.23 14.59
CA LEU A 203 -6.17 -16.90 14.87
C LEU A 203 -6.94 -18.10 15.42
N SER A 204 -6.82 -19.25 14.76
CA SER A 204 -7.48 -20.48 15.18
C SER A 204 -7.01 -20.91 16.57
N GLY A 205 -5.70 -20.77 16.86
CA GLY A 205 -5.11 -21.08 18.16
C GLY A 205 -5.65 -20.24 19.32
N ILE A 206 -6.14 -19.02 19.04
CA ILE A 206 -6.81 -18.16 20.03
C ILE A 206 -8.36 -18.26 19.96
N GLY A 207 -8.90 -19.24 19.23
CA GLY A 207 -10.35 -19.48 19.12
C GLY A 207 -11.08 -18.54 18.15
N GLY A 208 -10.34 -17.87 17.25
CA GLY A 208 -10.86 -16.89 16.29
C GLY A 208 -10.72 -17.29 14.83
N VAL A 209 -11.52 -16.63 13.99
CA VAL A 209 -11.45 -16.63 12.53
C VAL A 209 -11.48 -15.20 12.02
N ALA A 210 -10.84 -14.93 10.89
CA ALA A 210 -10.84 -13.60 10.29
C ALA A 210 -12.28 -13.19 9.90
N ASP A 211 -12.64 -11.93 10.14
CA ASP A 211 -13.98 -11.41 9.83
C ASP A 211 -14.09 -10.98 8.36
N LEU A 212 -14.04 -11.97 7.46
CA LEU A 212 -13.99 -11.73 6.01
C LEU A 212 -15.33 -11.27 5.42
N ASP A 213 -16.45 -11.58 6.09
CA ASP A 213 -17.81 -11.29 5.63
C ASP A 213 -18.16 -9.79 5.77
N ASN A 214 -17.54 -9.11 6.73
CA ASN A 214 -17.69 -7.66 6.95
C ASN A 214 -16.76 -6.80 6.07
N LEU A 215 -15.95 -7.41 5.21
CA LEU A 215 -15.23 -6.70 4.16
C LEU A 215 -16.15 -6.44 2.98
N HIS A 216 -16.48 -5.17 2.75
CA HIS A 216 -17.23 -4.73 1.58
C HIS A 216 -16.27 -4.33 0.46
N PRO A 217 -16.21 -5.05 -0.68
CA PRO A 217 -15.37 -4.65 -1.80
C PRO A 217 -15.77 -3.26 -2.30
N PHE A 218 -14.81 -2.35 -2.38
CA PHE A 218 -15.08 -0.96 -2.73
C PHE A 218 -14.59 -0.59 -4.12
N THR A 219 -13.34 -0.86 -4.47
CA THR A 219 -12.79 -0.66 -5.83
C THR A 219 -11.41 -1.29 -5.94
N ARG A 220 -10.91 -1.46 -7.15
CA ARG A 220 -9.50 -1.78 -7.41
C ARG A 220 -8.71 -0.55 -7.85
N TRP A 221 -7.51 -0.39 -7.29
CA TRP A 221 -6.55 0.63 -7.71
C TRP A 221 -5.29 -0.02 -8.29
N ILE A 222 -4.99 0.28 -9.54
CA ILE A 222 -3.82 -0.25 -10.25
C ILE A 222 -2.81 0.88 -10.41
N THR A 223 -1.58 0.64 -9.98
CA THR A 223 -0.52 1.64 -10.09
C THR A 223 -0.24 1.94 -11.57
N PRO A 224 -0.17 3.22 -11.98
CA PRO A 224 0.08 3.58 -13.37
C PRO A 224 1.34 2.94 -13.98
N PRO A 225 1.35 2.64 -15.30
CA PRO A 225 2.42 1.89 -15.96
C PRO A 225 3.78 2.62 -16.02
N ASN A 226 3.80 3.93 -15.79
CA ASN A 226 5.02 4.73 -15.74
C ASN A 226 5.74 4.65 -14.38
N MET A 227 5.19 3.94 -13.40
CA MET A 227 5.81 3.75 -12.09
C MET A 227 6.65 2.45 -12.07
N PRO A 228 7.85 2.45 -11.48
CA PRO A 228 8.70 1.26 -11.45
C PRO A 228 8.18 0.17 -10.51
N LYS A 229 7.64 0.57 -9.35
CA LYS A 229 6.97 -0.31 -8.39
C LYS A 229 5.46 -0.21 -8.61
N ARG A 230 4.82 -1.33 -8.93
CA ARG A 230 3.40 -1.36 -9.27
C ARG A 230 2.65 -2.39 -8.46
N PHE A 231 1.40 -2.07 -8.17
CA PHE A 231 0.47 -2.85 -7.36
C PHE A 231 -0.91 -2.86 -8.01
N THR A 232 -1.66 -3.94 -7.79
CA THR A 232 -3.08 -4.08 -8.09
C THR A 232 -3.82 -4.29 -6.77
N THR A 233 -4.21 -3.18 -6.14
CA THR A 233 -4.76 -3.18 -4.79
C THR A 233 -6.28 -3.32 -4.81
N GLN A 234 -6.82 -4.38 -4.19
CA GLN A 234 -8.24 -4.44 -3.84
C GLN A 234 -8.49 -3.59 -2.60
N MET A 235 -9.37 -2.60 -2.70
CA MET A 235 -9.77 -1.74 -1.59
C MET A 235 -11.08 -2.25 -1.00
N TYR A 236 -11.15 -2.31 0.33
CA TYR A 236 -12.35 -2.66 1.07
C TYR A 236 -12.80 -1.53 1.98
N LEU A 237 -14.08 -1.50 2.27
CA LEU A 237 -14.63 -0.80 3.43
C LEU A 237 -14.83 -1.82 4.56
N TYR A 238 -14.45 -1.45 5.77
CA TYR A 238 -14.77 -2.20 6.98
C TYR A 238 -15.27 -1.24 8.04
N MET A 239 -16.39 -1.55 8.68
CA MET A 239 -16.98 -0.72 9.72
C MET A 239 -16.90 -1.44 11.07
N LEU A 240 -16.12 -0.92 12.01
CA LEU A 240 -16.12 -1.43 13.38
C LEU A 240 -17.54 -1.36 13.96
N PRO A 241 -17.98 -2.34 14.79
CA PRO A 241 -19.30 -2.28 15.42
C PRO A 241 -19.53 -0.95 16.14
N LEU A 242 -20.73 -0.37 16.04
CA LEU A 242 -21.04 0.89 16.73
C LEU A 242 -20.92 0.79 18.26
N SER A 243 -21.05 -0.42 18.80
CA SER A 243 -20.86 -0.73 20.22
C SER A 243 -19.41 -0.96 20.61
N ALA A 244 -18.48 -1.06 19.66
CA ALA A 244 -17.08 -1.31 19.98
C ALA A 244 -16.48 -0.10 20.69
N SER A 245 -15.70 -0.34 21.74
CA SER A 245 -14.89 0.71 22.34
C SER A 245 -13.61 0.87 21.51
N THR A 246 -13.45 2.00 20.82
CA THR A 246 -12.13 2.37 20.30
C THR A 246 -11.35 3.02 21.43
N SER A 247 -10.60 2.22 22.17
CA SER A 247 -9.49 2.76 22.95
C SER A 247 -8.55 3.47 21.96
N LYS A 248 -8.28 4.76 22.20
CA LYS A 248 -7.23 5.50 21.49
C LYS A 248 -5.92 4.74 21.73
N ARG A 249 -5.51 3.89 20.78
CA ARG A 249 -4.16 3.34 20.78
C ARG A 249 -3.28 4.37 20.11
N ASP A 250 -2.82 5.33 20.90
CA ASP A 250 -1.83 6.30 20.45
C ASP A 250 -0.51 5.55 20.27
N VAL A 251 -0.14 5.34 19.00
CA VAL A 251 1.15 4.79 18.53
C VAL A 251 1.33 3.29 18.73
N ILE A 252 1.54 2.56 17.63
CA ILE A 252 1.82 1.13 17.64
C ILE A 252 3.22 0.90 17.07
N HIS A 253 4.06 0.23 17.84
CA HIS A 253 5.40 -0.14 17.39
C HIS A 253 5.27 -1.33 16.43
N THR A 254 5.54 -1.11 15.15
CA THR A 254 5.55 -2.17 14.13
C THR A 254 7.00 -2.50 13.81
N PRO A 255 7.50 -3.70 14.13
CA PRO A 255 8.81 -4.16 13.65
C PRO A 255 8.81 -4.18 12.12
N THR A 256 9.93 -3.90 11.47
CA THR A 256 10.07 -4.10 10.02
C THR A 256 10.70 -5.46 9.70
N HIS A 257 10.47 -5.95 8.48
CA HIS A 257 11.08 -7.18 7.95
C HIS A 257 12.62 -7.19 7.95
N ASP A 258 13.28 -6.04 8.06
CA ASP A 258 14.74 -5.89 8.10
C ASP A 258 15.30 -5.63 9.51
N GLY A 259 14.49 -5.74 10.56
CA GLY A 259 14.92 -5.54 11.95
C GLY A 259 15.09 -4.07 12.36
N GLY A 260 14.65 -3.12 11.53
CA GLY A 260 14.50 -1.72 11.90
C GLY A 260 13.30 -1.50 12.85
N LEU A 261 13.40 -0.45 13.67
CA LEU A 261 12.25 0.11 14.39
C LEU A 261 11.68 1.25 13.54
N GLU A 262 10.61 0.97 12.79
CA GLU A 262 9.80 2.04 12.17
C GLU A 262 8.63 2.36 13.09
N HIS A 263 8.43 3.65 13.41
CA HIS A 263 7.26 4.07 14.16
C HIS A 263 6.09 4.23 13.17
N THR A 264 5.11 3.32 13.22
CA THR A 264 3.85 3.49 12.51
C THR A 264 2.84 4.11 13.47
N ALA A 265 2.52 5.38 13.25
CA ALA A 265 1.42 6.02 13.98
C ALA A 265 0.11 5.62 13.31
N ALA A 266 -0.76 4.95 14.06
CA ALA A 266 -2.12 4.62 13.66
C ALA A 266 -3.06 5.68 14.25
N THR A 267 -3.83 6.38 13.41
CA THR A 267 -4.68 7.48 13.86
C THR A 267 -6.03 7.43 13.17
N PHE A 268 -7.09 7.50 13.97
CA PHE A 268 -8.45 7.78 13.49
C PHE A 268 -8.68 9.28 13.48
N ASP A 269 -9.20 9.79 12.37
CA ASP A 269 -9.68 11.17 12.26
C ASP A 269 -10.84 11.23 11.25
N ASP A 270 -11.61 12.31 11.27
CA ASP A 270 -12.68 12.50 10.29
C ASP A 270 -12.09 12.57 8.88
N ALA A 271 -12.77 11.95 7.90
CA ALA A 271 -12.31 11.96 6.51
C ALA A 271 -12.11 13.39 5.98
N ARG A 272 -12.94 14.34 6.42
CA ARG A 272 -12.81 15.77 6.08
C ARG A 272 -11.58 16.42 6.69
N ASN A 273 -11.22 16.05 7.92
CA ASN A 273 -10.01 16.57 8.58
C ASN A 273 -8.76 16.08 7.85
N TRP A 274 -8.70 14.79 7.47
CA TRP A 274 -7.61 14.27 6.64
C TRP A 274 -7.44 15.04 5.32
N LEU A 275 -8.55 15.32 4.63
CA LEU A 275 -8.53 16.10 3.40
C LEU A 275 -8.09 17.54 3.62
N ALA A 276 -8.56 18.20 4.69
CA ALA A 276 -8.16 19.56 5.04
C ALA A 276 -6.66 19.64 5.37
N ARG A 277 -6.14 18.70 6.16
CA ARG A 277 -4.70 18.60 6.51
C ARG A 277 -3.82 18.29 5.30
N THR A 278 -4.37 17.62 4.29
CA THR A 278 -3.69 17.42 3.00
C THR A 278 -3.63 18.71 2.18
N GLN A 279 -4.69 19.52 2.21
CA GLN A 279 -4.72 20.81 1.54
C GLN A 279 -3.77 21.83 2.19
N SER A 280 -3.61 21.78 3.52
CA SER A 280 -2.65 22.63 4.24
C SER A 280 -1.20 22.12 4.17
N GLY A 281 -0.97 20.91 3.64
CA GLY A 281 0.35 20.30 3.54
C GLY A 281 0.87 19.66 4.84
N GLU A 282 0.03 19.55 5.87
CA GLU A 282 0.36 18.88 7.13
C GLU A 282 0.42 17.35 6.97
N VAL A 283 -0.39 16.81 6.06
CA VAL A 283 -0.47 15.38 5.75
C VAL A 283 -0.21 15.16 4.26
N VAL A 284 0.58 14.14 3.93
CA VAL A 284 0.78 13.72 2.53
C VAL A 284 -0.11 12.52 2.22
N LEU A 285 -1.09 12.71 1.32
CA LEU A 285 -1.90 11.64 0.75
C LEU A 285 -1.57 11.45 -0.72
N PHE A 286 -1.37 10.20 -1.13
CA PHE A 286 -1.32 9.87 -2.54
C PHE A 286 -2.73 9.88 -3.17
N PRO A 287 -2.83 9.95 -4.51
CA PRO A 287 -4.12 9.96 -5.20
C PRO A 287 -5.14 8.90 -4.76
N PRO A 288 -4.81 7.61 -4.53
CA PRO A 288 -5.81 6.65 -4.06
C PRO A 288 -6.40 7.04 -2.70
N GLN A 289 -5.57 7.44 -1.74
CA GLN A 289 -6.02 7.79 -0.39
C GLN A 289 -6.90 9.03 -0.41
N CYS A 290 -6.43 10.10 -1.06
CA CYS A 290 -7.19 11.35 -1.17
C CYS A 290 -8.53 11.11 -1.90
N TYR A 291 -8.51 10.34 -2.99
CA TYR A 291 -9.72 10.05 -3.76
C TYR A 291 -10.76 9.26 -2.95
N LEU A 292 -10.35 8.18 -2.29
CA LEU A 292 -11.29 7.34 -1.54
C LEU A 292 -11.78 8.04 -0.27
N LEU A 293 -10.93 8.83 0.41
CA LEU A 293 -11.37 9.71 1.49
C LEU A 293 -12.41 10.73 1.01
N HIS A 294 -12.21 11.34 -0.17
CA HIS A 294 -13.18 12.27 -0.74
C HIS A 294 -14.54 11.62 -1.02
N LEU A 295 -14.57 10.37 -1.46
CA LEU A 295 -15.82 9.63 -1.63
C LEU A 295 -16.52 9.40 -0.29
N VAL A 296 -15.80 8.92 0.72
CA VAL A 296 -16.36 8.61 2.03
C VAL A 296 -16.75 9.87 2.82
N ALA A 297 -16.00 10.97 2.69
CA ALA A 297 -16.25 12.25 3.38
C ALA A 297 -17.58 12.95 2.99
N GLN A 298 -18.21 12.52 1.90
CA GLN A 298 -19.56 12.97 1.53
C GLN A 298 -20.62 12.44 2.51
N PHE A 299 -20.36 11.29 3.14
CA PHE A 299 -21.29 10.60 4.02
C PHE A 299 -20.84 10.65 5.49
N MET A 300 -19.53 10.59 5.72
CA MET A 300 -18.92 10.63 7.05
C MET A 300 -18.71 12.08 7.49
N ILE A 301 -19.73 12.64 8.13
CA ILE A 301 -19.81 14.07 8.48
C ILE A 301 -19.40 14.37 9.92
N GLY A 302 -18.91 13.38 10.66
CA GLY A 302 -18.49 13.52 12.05
C GLY A 302 -19.66 13.67 13.02
N PRO A 303 -19.40 14.11 14.26
CA PRO A 303 -20.45 14.42 15.23
C PRO A 303 -21.27 15.65 14.78
N PRO A 304 -22.55 15.74 15.16
CA PRO A 304 -23.35 16.91 14.84
C PRO A 304 -22.84 18.15 15.59
N ALA A 305 -23.02 19.33 15.01
CA ALA A 305 -22.47 20.59 15.54
C ALA A 305 -22.97 20.95 16.96
N ASN A 306 -24.15 20.45 17.34
CA ASN A 306 -24.72 20.62 18.68
C ASN A 306 -24.22 19.57 19.69
N GLY A 307 -23.31 18.67 19.30
CA GLY A 307 -22.76 17.60 20.14
C GLY A 307 -23.71 16.44 20.44
N PHE A 308 -25.00 16.56 20.13
CA PHE A 308 -25.99 15.54 20.46
C PHE A 308 -26.08 14.47 19.36
N THR A 309 -25.46 13.32 19.61
CA THR A 309 -25.57 12.16 18.72
C THR A 309 -26.82 11.37 19.07
N GLY A 310 -27.93 11.62 18.37
CA GLY A 310 -29.11 10.76 18.50
C GLY A 310 -28.76 9.28 18.18
N GLU A 311 -29.50 8.33 18.73
CA GLU A 311 -29.17 6.88 18.78
C GLU A 311 -28.83 6.21 17.43
N GLY A 312 -29.14 6.84 16.29
CA GLY A 312 -28.83 6.34 14.96
C GLY A 312 -27.94 7.26 14.10
N HIS A 313 -27.28 8.28 14.66
CA HIS A 313 -26.54 9.28 13.86
C HIS A 313 -25.46 8.66 12.96
N TYR A 314 -24.56 7.87 13.55
CA TYR A 314 -23.49 7.22 12.80
C TYR A 314 -24.01 6.07 11.92
N GLN A 315 -25.09 5.39 12.35
CA GLN A 315 -25.73 4.34 11.54
C GLN A 315 -26.29 4.91 10.24
N ARG A 316 -27.03 6.03 10.28
CA ARG A 316 -27.55 6.67 9.07
C ARG A 316 -26.46 7.09 8.07
N GLN A 317 -25.31 7.53 8.57
CA GLN A 317 -24.16 7.83 7.72
C GLN A 317 -23.62 6.57 7.03
N ARG A 318 -23.52 5.45 7.77
CA ARG A 318 -23.12 4.14 7.22
C ARG A 318 -24.11 3.64 6.19
N ASP A 319 -25.41 3.75 6.46
CA ASP A 319 -26.47 3.35 5.53
C ASP A 319 -26.37 4.15 4.22
N ALA A 320 -26.20 5.47 4.30
CA ALA A 320 -26.03 6.32 3.14
C ALA A 320 -24.76 6.00 2.33
N LEU A 321 -23.63 5.72 3.00
CA LEU A 321 -22.41 5.26 2.32
C LEU A 321 -22.65 3.93 1.60
N MET A 322 -23.30 2.97 2.26
CA MET A 322 -23.54 1.66 1.67
C MET A 322 -24.56 1.72 0.53
N GLU A 323 -25.55 2.62 0.60
CA GLU A 323 -26.43 2.93 -0.52
C GLU A 323 -25.63 3.45 -1.72
N PHE A 324 -24.71 4.40 -1.49
CA PHE A 324 -23.81 4.91 -2.53
C PHE A 324 -22.93 3.82 -3.16
N VAL A 325 -22.34 2.94 -2.34
CA VAL A 325 -21.47 1.84 -2.79
C VAL A 325 -22.26 0.82 -3.64
N LYS A 326 -23.51 0.55 -3.27
CA LYS A 326 -24.39 -0.41 -3.97
C LYS A 326 -25.08 0.18 -5.21
N ARG A 327 -25.16 1.51 -5.32
CA ARG A 327 -25.89 2.19 -6.38
C ARG A 327 -25.25 1.97 -7.76
N VAL A 328 -26.08 1.58 -8.72
CA VAL A 328 -25.78 1.55 -10.16
C VAL A 328 -26.93 2.26 -10.88
N PRO A 329 -26.68 3.24 -11.77
CA PRO A 329 -25.37 3.70 -12.23
C PRO A 329 -24.58 4.46 -11.15
N THR A 330 -23.26 4.31 -11.14
CA THR A 330 -22.34 4.96 -10.18
C THR A 330 -22.09 6.43 -10.48
N ALA A 331 -22.66 6.93 -11.57
CA ALA A 331 -22.47 8.25 -12.15
C ALA A 331 -23.78 8.71 -12.81
N GLU A 332 -24.04 10.01 -12.79
CA GLU A 332 -25.16 10.68 -13.46
C GLU A 332 -24.97 10.72 -14.99
N GLY A 333 -23.71 10.76 -15.45
CA GLY A 333 -23.37 10.83 -16.87
C GLY A 333 -23.61 9.55 -17.67
N LYS A 334 -23.70 9.67 -19.00
CA LYS A 334 -23.90 8.55 -19.94
C LYS A 334 -22.64 7.73 -20.26
N HIS A 335 -21.55 7.90 -19.50
CA HIS A 335 -20.31 7.18 -19.79
C HIS A 335 -20.47 5.68 -19.50
N ALA A 336 -19.90 4.81 -20.33
CA ALA A 336 -20.07 3.36 -20.20
C ALA A 336 -19.65 2.82 -18.81
N THR A 337 -18.66 3.44 -18.18
CA THR A 337 -18.20 3.04 -16.84
C THR A 337 -19.17 3.38 -15.71
N ALA A 338 -20.23 4.17 -15.97
CA ALA A 338 -21.29 4.44 -15.00
C ALA A 338 -22.08 3.17 -14.65
N ALA A 339 -22.20 2.21 -15.58
CA ALA A 339 -22.90 0.95 -15.35
C ALA A 339 -22.08 -0.08 -14.56
N ILE A 340 -20.80 0.22 -14.25
CA ILE A 340 -19.91 -0.68 -13.52
C ILE A 340 -20.06 -0.45 -12.02
N PRO A 341 -20.50 -1.45 -11.23
CA PRO A 341 -20.60 -1.35 -9.76
C PRO A 341 -19.26 -0.93 -9.14
N TRP A 342 -19.29 -0.23 -8.00
CA TRP A 342 -18.07 0.22 -7.30
C TRP A 342 -17.09 -0.92 -7.04
N ALA A 343 -17.56 -2.04 -6.49
CA ALA A 343 -16.76 -3.25 -6.25
C ALA A 343 -15.98 -3.75 -7.48
N GLU A 344 -16.55 -3.55 -8.68
CA GLU A 344 -15.96 -3.95 -9.96
C GLU A 344 -15.25 -2.79 -10.68
N LYS A 345 -15.16 -1.60 -10.09
CA LYS A 345 -14.33 -0.56 -10.67
C LYS A 345 -12.85 -0.92 -10.59
N ALA A 346 -12.11 -0.51 -11.60
CA ALA A 346 -10.66 -0.60 -11.63
C ALA A 346 -10.10 0.72 -12.17
N MET A 347 -9.21 1.34 -11.40
CA MET A 347 -8.68 2.67 -11.68
C MET A 347 -7.16 2.62 -11.78
N SER A 348 -6.62 2.94 -12.96
CA SER A 348 -5.22 3.24 -13.19
C SER A 348 -5.10 4.68 -13.70
N PRO A 349 -4.79 5.65 -12.83
CA PRO A 349 -4.77 7.07 -13.20
C PRO A 349 -3.94 7.36 -14.47
N THR A 350 -4.50 8.21 -15.33
CA THR A 350 -3.81 8.70 -16.53
C THR A 350 -3.81 10.22 -16.56
N VAL A 351 -2.68 10.83 -16.91
CA VAL A 351 -2.62 12.29 -17.08
C VAL A 351 -3.42 12.67 -18.31
N LEU A 352 -4.49 13.45 -18.12
CA LEU A 352 -5.29 14.01 -19.21
C LEU A 352 -4.58 15.22 -19.81
N PHE A 353 -4.15 16.13 -18.94
CA PHE A 353 -3.37 17.33 -19.27
C PHE A 353 -2.77 17.92 -17.99
N VAL A 354 -1.90 18.94 -18.14
CA VAL A 354 -1.40 19.76 -17.04
C VAL A 354 -2.04 21.13 -17.14
N ARG A 355 -2.68 21.59 -16.07
CA ARG A 355 -3.38 22.88 -16.04
C ARG A 355 -2.40 24.02 -16.26
N LYS A 356 -2.78 25.00 -17.08
CA LYS A 356 -1.90 26.16 -17.35
C LYS A 356 -1.78 27.10 -16.16
N GLY A 357 -2.85 27.26 -15.39
CA GLY A 357 -2.96 28.21 -14.27
C GLY A 357 -2.11 27.82 -13.07
N ASP A 358 -2.33 26.63 -12.51
CA ASP A 358 -1.68 26.17 -11.28
C ASP A 358 -0.59 25.11 -11.52
N LYS A 359 -0.38 24.65 -12.76
CA LYS A 359 0.59 23.61 -13.13
C LYS A 359 0.35 22.23 -12.50
N ARG A 360 -0.86 21.96 -11.97
CA ARG A 360 -1.22 20.63 -11.49
C ARG A 360 -1.57 19.72 -12.68
N ALA A 361 -1.13 18.47 -12.60
CA ALA A 361 -1.58 17.43 -13.52
C ALA A 361 -3.04 17.06 -13.19
N VAL A 362 -3.87 16.91 -14.22
CA VAL A 362 -5.24 16.41 -14.10
C VAL A 362 -5.24 14.93 -14.44
N LEU A 363 -5.51 14.09 -13.46
CA LEU A 363 -5.56 12.64 -13.61
C LEU A 363 -6.98 12.18 -13.86
N GLY A 364 -7.21 11.52 -14.99
CA GLY A 364 -8.42 10.77 -15.29
C GLY A 364 -8.40 9.42 -14.62
N LEU A 365 -9.54 9.00 -14.08
CA LEU A 365 -9.70 7.76 -13.31
C LEU A 365 -10.55 6.70 -14.04
N ASP A 366 -11.00 6.96 -15.27
CA ASP A 366 -11.93 6.09 -16.00
C ASP A 366 -11.30 4.80 -16.53
N LYS A 367 -9.97 4.75 -16.68
CA LYS A 367 -9.27 3.63 -17.32
C LYS A 367 -8.76 2.62 -16.31
N PRO A 368 -8.87 1.30 -16.59
CA PRO A 368 -8.44 0.26 -15.67
C PRO A 368 -6.95 -0.10 -15.79
N GLY A 369 -6.22 0.52 -16.71
CA GLY A 369 -4.80 0.22 -16.98
C GLY A 369 -4.61 -0.79 -18.11
N PRO A 370 -3.36 -1.02 -18.55
CA PRO A 370 -3.06 -1.96 -19.63
C PRO A 370 -3.37 -3.42 -19.27
N GLU A 371 -3.34 -3.80 -18.00
CA GLU A 371 -3.59 -5.16 -17.51
C GLU A 371 -5.02 -5.64 -17.81
N LEU A 372 -5.97 -4.72 -17.76
CA LEU A 372 -7.39 -4.99 -17.93
C LEU A 372 -7.92 -4.49 -19.28
N LYS A 373 -7.02 -4.21 -20.23
CA LYS A 373 -7.39 -3.77 -21.57
C LYS A 373 -8.22 -4.85 -22.27
N GLY A 374 -9.34 -4.46 -22.85
CA GLY A 374 -10.25 -5.38 -23.55
C GLY A 374 -11.25 -6.08 -22.63
N THR A 375 -11.11 -5.94 -21.31
CA THR A 375 -12.16 -6.35 -20.36
C THR A 375 -13.28 -5.31 -20.29
N ARG A 376 -14.38 -5.63 -19.59
CA ARG A 376 -15.46 -4.68 -19.30
C ARG A 376 -15.16 -3.79 -18.08
N ARG A 377 -13.97 -3.89 -17.48
CA ARG A 377 -13.59 -3.11 -16.29
C ARG A 377 -13.31 -1.65 -16.67
N GLY A 378 -13.54 -0.76 -15.72
CA GLY A 378 -13.29 0.67 -15.86
C GLY A 378 -13.51 1.38 -14.54
N GLY A 379 -13.13 2.65 -14.46
CA GLY A 379 -13.12 3.40 -13.21
C GLY A 379 -14.19 4.50 -13.13
N ASP A 380 -13.89 5.54 -12.37
CA ASP A 380 -14.77 6.70 -12.23
C ASP A 380 -14.49 7.72 -13.35
N TRP A 381 -15.53 7.99 -14.15
CA TRP A 381 -15.44 9.00 -15.21
C TRP A 381 -15.73 10.41 -14.70
N GLU A 382 -16.59 10.57 -13.70
CA GLU A 382 -17.10 11.89 -13.30
C GLU A 382 -16.09 12.73 -12.56
N ARG A 383 -15.13 12.09 -11.91
CA ARG A 383 -14.14 12.75 -11.07
C ARG A 383 -12.74 12.63 -11.66
N VAL A 384 -11.96 13.66 -11.40
CA VAL A 384 -10.52 13.72 -11.70
C VAL A 384 -9.76 14.06 -10.42
N VAL A 385 -8.49 13.67 -10.38
CA VAL A 385 -7.57 14.08 -9.30
C VAL A 385 -6.59 15.10 -9.86
N LEU A 386 -6.54 16.28 -9.26
CA LEU A 386 -5.53 17.30 -9.52
C LEU A 386 -4.36 17.05 -8.57
N VAL A 387 -3.13 17.06 -9.08
CA VAL A 387 -1.94 16.85 -8.24
C VAL A 387 -0.70 17.48 -8.85
N ARG A 388 0.19 18.01 -8.00
CA ARG A 388 1.57 18.35 -8.37
C ARG A 388 2.50 17.26 -7.86
N PHE A 389 3.29 16.65 -8.75
CA PHE A 389 4.34 15.74 -8.33
C PHE A 389 5.64 16.53 -8.15
N THR A 390 6.18 16.54 -6.93
CA THR A 390 7.53 17.07 -6.66
C THR A 390 8.46 15.91 -6.32
N LYS A 391 9.74 16.02 -6.69
CA LYS A 391 10.73 14.96 -6.44
C LYS A 391 11.00 14.78 -4.93
N GLU A 392 10.94 15.87 -4.17
CA GLU A 392 11.34 15.89 -2.75
C GLU A 392 10.17 15.67 -1.78
N MET A 393 8.97 16.18 -2.09
CA MET A 393 7.84 16.23 -1.14
C MET A 393 6.67 15.32 -1.52
N GLY A 394 6.85 14.45 -2.51
CA GLY A 394 5.78 13.58 -3.01
C GLY A 394 4.64 14.35 -3.68
N PRO A 395 3.41 13.80 -3.67
CA PRO A 395 2.25 14.48 -4.24
C PRO A 395 1.82 15.68 -3.37
N GLN A 396 1.61 16.82 -4.00
CA GLN A 396 1.27 18.09 -3.34
C GLN A 396 0.00 18.67 -3.97
N GLY A 397 -0.84 19.32 -3.15
CA GLY A 397 -2.08 19.96 -3.59
C GLY A 397 -3.05 18.98 -4.25
N VAL A 398 -3.14 17.77 -3.70
CA VAL A 398 -4.02 16.71 -4.20
C VAL A 398 -5.47 17.11 -3.94
N GLU A 399 -6.28 17.17 -4.99
CA GLU A 399 -7.65 17.62 -4.92
C GLU A 399 -8.52 16.81 -5.87
N VAL A 400 -9.70 16.38 -5.41
CA VAL A 400 -10.68 15.68 -6.25
C VAL A 400 -11.73 16.67 -6.71
N ARG A 401 -12.01 16.70 -8.02
CA ARG A 401 -13.01 17.58 -8.62
C ARG A 401 -13.84 16.86 -9.67
N ARG A 402 -15.02 17.42 -9.99
CA ARG A 402 -15.80 16.98 -11.16
C ARG A 402 -15.01 17.27 -12.44
N ARG A 403 -14.91 16.27 -13.31
CA ARG A 403 -14.20 16.33 -14.59
C ARG A 403 -14.69 17.49 -15.45
N ASP A 404 -16.00 17.67 -15.55
CA ASP A 404 -16.61 18.68 -16.42
C ASP A 404 -16.31 20.11 -15.96
N ASP A 405 -16.25 20.34 -14.65
CA ASP A 405 -15.90 21.64 -14.08
C ASP A 405 -14.45 22.00 -14.42
N VAL A 406 -13.52 21.08 -14.22
CA VAL A 406 -12.10 21.28 -14.52
C VAL A 406 -11.86 21.53 -16.01
N LEU A 407 -12.56 20.78 -16.88
CA LEU A 407 -12.48 20.96 -18.33
C LEU A 407 -13.11 22.29 -18.80
N ARG A 408 -14.20 22.72 -18.16
CA ARG A 408 -14.84 24.01 -18.45
C ARG A 408 -13.92 25.17 -18.09
N GLU A 409 -13.35 25.15 -16.88
CA GLU A 409 -12.40 26.17 -16.41
C GLU A 409 -11.18 26.30 -17.34
N GLU A 410 -10.60 25.18 -17.78
CA GLU A 410 -9.43 25.23 -18.68
C GLU A 410 -9.79 25.85 -20.04
N ARG A 411 -10.97 25.54 -20.60
CA ARG A 411 -11.45 26.14 -21.87
C ARG A 411 -11.74 27.63 -21.74
N GLU A 412 -12.34 28.05 -20.64
CA GLU A 412 -12.65 29.47 -20.37
C GLU A 412 -11.37 30.29 -20.20
N GLY A 413 -10.38 29.75 -19.47
CA GLY A 413 -9.06 30.37 -19.33
C GLY A 413 -8.31 30.54 -20.66
N GLU A 414 -8.48 29.61 -21.61
CA GLU A 414 -7.92 29.74 -22.97
C GLU A 414 -8.62 30.82 -23.80
N LYS A 415 -9.95 30.93 -23.72
CA LYS A 415 -10.73 31.96 -24.42
C LYS A 415 -10.41 33.37 -23.91
N GLY A 416 -10.28 33.55 -22.59
CA GLY A 416 -9.92 34.84 -21.99
C GLY A 416 -8.55 35.35 -22.47
N LYS A 417 -7.52 34.48 -22.43
CA LYS A 417 -6.17 34.84 -22.92
C LYS A 417 -6.10 35.12 -24.41
N ARG A 418 -6.99 34.54 -25.22
CA ARG A 418 -7.06 34.83 -26.66
C ARG A 418 -7.69 36.21 -26.91
N LYS A 419 -8.65 36.63 -26.09
CA LYS A 419 -9.26 37.96 -26.15
C LYS A 419 -8.34 39.07 -25.66
N GLU A 420 -7.46 38.81 -24.68
CA GLU A 420 -6.46 39.80 -24.22
C GLU A 420 -5.28 40.00 -25.20
N LYS A 421 -5.10 39.08 -26.15
CA LYS A 421 -4.03 39.13 -27.16
C LYS A 421 -4.45 39.71 -28.51
N LEU A 422 -5.76 39.94 -28.69
CA LEU A 422 -6.37 40.61 -29.84
C LEU A 422 -6.70 42.03 -29.44
#